data_AF-A0A6G0IV69-F1
#
_entry.id   AF-A0A6G0IV69-F1
#
_cell.length_a   1.000
_cell.length_b   1.000
_cell.length_c   1.000
_cell.angle_alpha   90.00
_cell.angle_beta   90.00
_cell.angle_gamma   90.00
#
_symmetry.space_group_name_H-M   'P 1'
#
loop_
_entity.id
_entity.type
_entity.pdbx_description
1 polymer ?
#
loop_
_entity_poly.entity_id
_entity_poly.type
_entity_poly.pdbx_seq_one_letter_code
_entity_poly.pdbx_strand_id
1 'polypeptide(L)'
;MHTHACADVCFLNLIWSCLCVRGHWRYKIFFRKESSQNLIRVMWIVLTLLLALSSGVLSLDKLNMCMDGTHHKVEPGPEGDLYSQCTPWRDNACCTANTSSAAHNDNSYLYNFNWNHCGVMSAKCKEHFIQDTCFYECSPHLGPWIQKVDQSWRRERILNVPLCNEDCHKWWEDCKNDYTCKTNWHVGWDWSSGTNKCPTGSKCRKWTDVYPTAKSMCEEIWSNSYIYTTYSKTSGRCMQLWFSGTNPNTKVAEYYINNAQRHQSFVMTALLSLTFAFFSVMMH
;
A
#
# COMPACT_ATOMS: atom_id res chain seq x y z
N MET A 1 -68.70 -36.16 39.97
CA MET A 1 -67.77 -37.01 39.19
C MET A 1 -68.16 -36.84 37.73
N HIS A 2 -67.39 -36.29 36.80
CA HIS A 2 -65.99 -35.85 36.75
C HIS A 2 -65.90 -34.54 35.96
N THR A 3 -65.05 -33.66 36.45
CA THR A 3 -64.50 -32.46 35.81
C THR A 3 -63.52 -32.84 34.70
N HIS A 4 -63.62 -32.20 33.53
CA HIS A 4 -62.52 -32.06 32.57
C HIS A 4 -62.53 -30.58 32.12
N ALA A 5 -61.78 -29.71 32.80
CA ALA A 5 -60.35 -29.42 32.58
C ALA A 5 -60.12 -28.61 31.30
N CYS A 6 -59.83 -27.32 31.50
CA CYS A 6 -59.24 -26.43 30.50
C CYS A 6 -57.98 -27.07 29.92
N ALA A 7 -57.88 -27.13 28.59
CA ALA A 7 -56.65 -27.48 27.90
C ALA A 7 -56.04 -26.20 27.34
N ASP A 8 -54.97 -25.76 27.98
CA ASP A 8 -54.01 -24.81 27.42
C ASP A 8 -53.24 -25.47 26.27
N VAL A 9 -53.36 -24.93 25.06
CA VAL A 9 -52.32 -25.05 24.02
C VAL A 9 -52.23 -23.71 23.28
N CYS A 10 -51.43 -22.80 23.82
CA CYS A 10 -50.92 -21.64 23.09
C CYS A 10 -49.48 -21.94 22.68
N PHE A 11 -49.26 -22.30 21.42
CA PHE A 11 -47.94 -22.31 20.81
C PHE A 11 -47.90 -21.31 19.65
N LEU A 12 -46.76 -20.61 19.58
CA LEU A 12 -46.36 -19.57 18.62
C LEU A 12 -46.86 -18.14 18.88
N ASN A 13 -46.08 -17.43 19.71
CA ASN A 13 -45.66 -16.03 19.52
C ASN A 13 -46.73 -14.95 19.24
N LEU A 14 -47.97 -15.13 19.70
CA LEU A 14 -48.97 -14.08 19.78
C LEU A 14 -49.66 -14.20 21.15
N ILE A 15 -49.40 -13.25 22.06
CA ILE A 15 -50.13 -13.18 23.33
C ILE A 15 -51.52 -12.62 23.02
N TRP A 16 -52.54 -13.46 23.07
CA TRP A 16 -53.94 -13.06 23.00
C TRP A 16 -54.51 -13.00 24.41
N SER A 17 -54.77 -11.80 24.93
CA SER A 17 -55.59 -11.64 26.13
C SER A 17 -57.06 -11.47 25.70
N CYS A 18 -57.87 -12.50 25.94
CA CYS A 18 -59.31 -12.46 25.68
C CYS A 18 -60.03 -11.70 26.81
N LEU A 19 -60.57 -10.52 26.51
CA LEU A 19 -61.61 -9.89 27.35
C LEU A 19 -62.97 -10.07 26.67
N CYS A 20 -63.90 -10.76 27.36
CA CYS A 20 -65.27 -10.95 26.89
C CYS A 20 -66.17 -9.83 27.43
N VAL A 21 -66.60 -8.92 26.55
CA VAL A 21 -67.64 -7.92 26.87
C VAL A 21 -68.71 -7.94 25.79
N ARG A 22 -69.91 -8.40 26.16
CA ARG A 22 -71.17 -8.31 25.39
C ARG A 22 -71.08 -8.73 23.92
N GLY A 23 -70.64 -9.97 23.68
CA GLY A 23 -71.03 -10.72 22.48
C GLY A 23 -70.42 -10.31 21.14
N HIS A 24 -69.43 -9.41 21.10
CA HIS A 24 -68.66 -9.12 19.88
C HIS A 24 -67.15 -9.26 20.12
N TRP A 25 -66.50 -10.11 19.33
CA TRP A 25 -65.03 -10.23 19.30
C TRP A 25 -64.42 -8.97 18.67
N ARG A 26 -63.54 -8.27 19.41
CA ARG A 26 -62.65 -7.24 18.86
C ARG A 26 -61.21 -7.70 19.04
N TYR A 27 -60.52 -8.01 17.94
CA TYR A 27 -59.11 -8.34 17.95
C TYR A 27 -58.27 -7.06 17.92
N LYS A 28 -57.43 -6.84 18.94
CA LYS A 28 -56.41 -5.79 18.95
C LYS A 28 -55.05 -6.47 18.86
N ILE A 29 -54.39 -6.35 17.71
CA ILE A 29 -53.06 -6.93 17.48
C ILE A 29 -52.04 -6.09 18.25
N PHE A 30 -51.46 -6.65 19.32
CA PHE A 30 -50.25 -6.11 19.94
C PHE A 30 -49.04 -6.80 19.30
N PHE A 31 -48.33 -6.10 18.42
CA PHE A 31 -47.02 -6.57 17.95
C PHE A 31 -46.01 -6.45 19.09
N ARG A 32 -45.41 -7.57 19.50
CA ARG A 32 -44.31 -7.62 20.45
C ARG A 32 -43.07 -6.98 19.82
N LYS A 33 -42.88 -5.67 20.07
CA LYS A 33 -41.78 -4.80 19.59
C LYS A 33 -40.36 -5.38 19.77
N GLU A 34 -40.22 -6.29 20.73
CA GLU A 34 -38.97 -6.96 21.14
C GLU A 34 -38.42 -7.95 20.08
N SER A 35 -39.29 -8.59 19.27
CA SER A 35 -38.88 -9.58 18.25
C SER A 35 -38.22 -8.93 17.03
N SER A 36 -38.73 -7.79 16.58
CA SER A 36 -38.16 -7.05 15.44
C SER A 36 -36.80 -6.43 15.77
N GLN A 37 -36.58 -6.00 17.01
CA GLN A 37 -35.28 -5.44 17.43
C GLN A 37 -34.17 -6.50 17.43
N ASN A 38 -34.47 -7.74 17.85
CA ASN A 38 -33.50 -8.83 17.80
C ASN A 38 -33.16 -9.26 16.36
N LEU A 39 -34.15 -9.29 15.46
CA LEU A 39 -33.91 -9.56 14.03
C LEU A 39 -33.02 -8.48 13.39
N ILE A 40 -33.30 -7.20 13.69
CA ILE A 40 -32.50 -6.07 13.19
C ILE A 40 -31.07 -6.15 13.73
N ARG A 41 -30.88 -6.48 15.02
CA ARG A 41 -29.54 -6.65 15.62
C ARG A 41 -28.75 -7.77 14.95
N VAL A 42 -29.37 -8.94 14.72
CA VAL A 42 -28.72 -10.07 14.04
C VAL A 42 -28.34 -9.68 12.60
N MET A 43 -29.21 -8.98 11.88
CA MET A 43 -28.93 -8.50 10.53
C MET A 43 -27.75 -7.53 10.49
N TRP A 44 -27.66 -6.60 11.44
CA TRP A 44 -26.52 -5.69 11.56
C TRP A 44 -25.21 -6.42 11.91
N ILE A 45 -25.26 -7.43 12.79
CA ILE A 45 -24.07 -8.25 13.14
C ILE A 45 -23.57 -9.04 11.92
N VAL A 46 -24.48 -9.62 11.14
CA VAL A 46 -24.11 -10.36 9.92
C VAL A 46 -23.51 -9.40 8.88
N LEU A 47 -24.09 -8.21 8.71
CA LEU A 47 -23.57 -7.21 7.77
C LEU A 47 -22.17 -6.70 8.17
N THR A 48 -21.92 -6.46 9.47
CA THR A 48 -20.60 -6.03 9.95
C THR A 48 -19.56 -7.13 9.82
N LEU A 49 -19.91 -8.40 10.07
CA LEU A 49 -19.04 -9.55 9.83
C LEU A 49 -18.67 -9.69 8.35
N LEU A 50 -19.63 -9.52 7.44
CA LEU A 50 -19.38 -9.56 5.98
C LEU A 50 -18.46 -8.43 5.50
N LEU A 51 -18.61 -7.22 6.05
CA LEU A 51 -17.74 -6.07 5.75
C LEU A 51 -16.31 -6.23 6.35
N ALA A 52 -16.17 -6.90 7.48
CA ALA A 52 -14.86 -7.19 8.07
C ALA A 52 -14.10 -8.27 7.27
N LEU A 53 -14.79 -9.26 6.70
CA LEU A 53 -14.17 -10.31 5.90
C LEU A 53 -13.66 -9.80 4.54
N SER A 54 -14.36 -8.85 3.91
CA SER A 54 -13.97 -8.30 2.60
C SER A 54 -12.72 -7.40 2.65
N SER A 55 -12.50 -6.69 3.76
CA SER A 55 -11.33 -5.83 3.95
C SER A 55 -10.02 -6.62 4.17
N GLY A 56 -10.10 -7.87 4.64
CA GLY A 56 -8.96 -8.77 4.76
C GLY A 56 -8.35 -9.17 3.42
N VAL A 57 -9.20 -9.57 2.46
CA VAL A 57 -8.79 -10.13 1.15
C VAL A 57 -8.10 -9.07 0.28
N LEU A 58 -8.63 -7.84 0.23
CA LEU A 58 -8.03 -6.73 -0.55
C LEU A 58 -6.64 -6.31 -0.06
N SER A 59 -6.30 -6.61 1.19
CA SER A 59 -4.99 -6.26 1.76
C SER A 59 -3.89 -7.26 1.39
N LEU A 60 -4.25 -8.54 1.21
CA LEU A 60 -3.29 -9.60 0.90
C LEU A 60 -2.80 -9.49 -0.54
N ASP A 61 -3.65 -8.97 -1.43
CA ASP A 61 -3.31 -8.62 -2.81
C ASP A 61 -2.10 -7.68 -2.89
N LYS A 62 -1.93 -6.80 -1.89
CA LYS A 62 -0.81 -5.85 -1.84
C LYS A 62 0.52 -6.44 -1.39
N LEU A 63 0.56 -7.68 -0.91
CA LEU A 63 1.79 -8.28 -0.39
C LEU A 63 2.72 -8.77 -1.51
N ASN A 64 2.14 -9.23 -2.61
CA ASN A 64 2.86 -9.82 -3.74
C ASN A 64 2.22 -9.38 -5.06
N MET A 65 2.49 -8.14 -5.47
CA MET A 65 1.92 -7.55 -6.68
C MET A 65 2.94 -6.72 -7.42
N CYS A 66 2.68 -6.50 -8.71
CA CYS A 66 3.41 -5.54 -9.53
C CYS A 66 2.56 -4.28 -9.71
N MET A 67 3.21 -3.12 -9.75
CA MET A 67 2.52 -1.87 -10.08
C MET A 67 2.22 -1.81 -11.57
N ASP A 68 1.15 -1.12 -11.96
CA ASP A 68 0.86 -0.77 -13.37
C ASP A 68 1.78 0.38 -13.83
N GLY A 69 3.08 0.06 -13.91
CA GLY A 69 4.16 0.90 -14.41
C GLY A 69 4.49 0.64 -15.89
N THR A 70 5.57 1.23 -16.39
CA THR A 70 5.90 1.17 -17.83
C THR A 70 6.45 -0.19 -18.27
N HIS A 71 7.29 -0.81 -17.43
CA HIS A 71 8.05 -2.02 -17.78
C HIS A 71 7.80 -3.19 -16.82
N HIS A 72 6.83 -3.04 -15.92
CA HIS A 72 6.40 -4.07 -14.99
C HIS A 72 5.59 -5.15 -15.71
N LYS A 73 5.76 -6.40 -15.27
CA LYS A 73 4.83 -7.49 -15.56
C LYS A 73 3.49 -7.25 -14.85
N VAL A 74 2.46 -7.96 -15.27
CA VAL A 74 1.14 -7.92 -14.61
C VAL A 74 1.20 -8.54 -13.22
N GLU A 75 1.88 -9.68 -13.09
CA GLU A 75 2.01 -10.41 -11.83
C GLU A 75 3.46 -10.80 -11.55
N PRO A 76 3.85 -10.91 -10.26
CA PRO A 76 5.16 -11.43 -9.89
C PRO A 76 5.36 -12.87 -10.33
N GLY A 77 6.59 -13.24 -10.64
CA GLY A 77 6.95 -14.64 -10.85
C GLY A 77 8.45 -14.85 -11.00
N PRO A 78 8.91 -16.11 -11.01
CA PRO A 78 10.32 -16.44 -11.18
C PRO A 78 10.87 -15.93 -12.52
N GLU A 79 12.08 -15.38 -12.48
CA GLU A 79 12.86 -14.85 -13.61
C GLU A 79 14.32 -15.26 -13.39
N GLY A 80 14.69 -16.48 -13.78
CA GLY A 80 16.03 -17.04 -13.51
C GLY A 80 17.18 -16.24 -14.13
N ASP A 81 16.89 -15.52 -15.22
CA ASP A 81 17.87 -14.82 -16.06
C ASP A 81 18.03 -13.33 -15.72
N LEU A 82 17.63 -12.89 -14.51
CA LEU A 82 17.86 -11.51 -14.09
C LEU A 82 19.35 -11.18 -14.08
N TYR A 83 19.71 -10.04 -14.64
CA TYR A 83 21.09 -9.64 -14.86
C TYR A 83 21.72 -8.96 -13.63
N SER A 84 22.93 -9.39 -13.27
CA SER A 84 23.85 -8.73 -12.32
C SER A 84 23.16 -8.24 -11.02
N GLN A 85 23.01 -6.92 -10.81
CA GLN A 85 22.47 -6.33 -9.58
C GLN A 85 21.00 -6.68 -9.30
N CYS A 86 20.25 -7.06 -10.34
CA CYS A 86 18.85 -7.45 -10.20
C CYS A 86 18.67 -8.94 -9.84
N THR A 87 19.75 -9.74 -9.81
CA THR A 87 19.68 -11.17 -9.44
C THR A 87 19.02 -11.48 -8.09
N PRO A 88 19.05 -10.63 -7.05
CA PRO A 88 18.39 -10.93 -5.78
C PRO A 88 16.86 -11.13 -5.88
N TRP A 89 16.22 -10.68 -6.97
CA TRP A 89 14.77 -10.86 -7.20
C TRP A 89 14.42 -12.07 -8.06
N ARG A 90 15.40 -12.85 -8.55
CA ARG A 90 15.17 -13.89 -9.58
C ARG A 90 14.11 -14.94 -9.22
N ASP A 91 13.89 -15.23 -7.95
CA ASP A 91 12.93 -16.25 -7.53
C ASP A 91 11.48 -15.73 -7.59
N ASN A 92 11.30 -14.41 -7.53
CA ASN A 92 9.99 -13.75 -7.60
C ASN A 92 10.16 -12.24 -7.93
N ALA A 93 9.97 -11.87 -9.20
CA ALA A 93 10.19 -10.51 -9.70
C ALA A 93 9.02 -9.98 -10.52
N CYS A 94 8.91 -8.65 -10.55
CA CYS A 94 8.02 -7.88 -11.42
C CYS A 94 8.66 -7.38 -12.72
N CYS A 95 9.98 -7.51 -12.87
CA CYS A 95 10.69 -7.14 -14.09
C CYS A 95 10.94 -8.37 -14.96
N THR A 96 11.38 -8.16 -16.20
CA THR A 96 11.87 -9.24 -17.09
C THR A 96 13.39 -9.26 -17.14
N ALA A 97 13.99 -10.33 -17.65
CA ALA A 97 15.42 -10.39 -17.94
C ALA A 97 15.92 -9.21 -18.82
N ASN A 98 15.13 -8.82 -19.83
CA ASN A 98 15.45 -7.67 -20.68
C ASN A 98 15.47 -6.35 -19.89
N THR A 99 14.45 -6.12 -19.05
CA THR A 99 14.36 -4.95 -18.16
C THR A 99 15.56 -4.89 -17.22
N SER A 100 15.94 -6.03 -16.64
CA SER A 100 17.10 -6.10 -15.73
C SER A 100 18.43 -5.81 -16.43
N SER A 101 18.60 -6.26 -17.67
CA SER A 101 19.79 -5.96 -18.47
C SER A 101 19.84 -4.48 -18.83
N ALA A 102 18.70 -3.90 -19.22
CA ALA A 102 18.59 -2.48 -19.56
C ALA A 102 18.79 -1.54 -18.37
N ALA A 103 18.50 -1.96 -17.14
CA ALA A 103 18.79 -1.19 -15.94
C ALA A 103 20.29 -0.87 -15.78
N HIS A 104 21.17 -1.64 -16.41
CA HIS A 104 22.63 -1.48 -16.33
C HIS A 104 23.23 -0.64 -17.47
N ASN A 105 22.41 -0.25 -18.45
CA ASN A 105 22.87 0.51 -19.62
C ASN A 105 22.56 2.01 -19.45
N ASP A 106 23.49 2.85 -19.89
CA ASP A 106 23.22 4.29 -20.05
C ASP A 106 22.19 4.49 -21.16
N ASN A 107 21.27 5.45 -20.97
CA ASN A 107 20.30 5.82 -21.99
C ASN A 107 19.50 4.62 -22.52
N SER A 108 19.19 3.68 -21.62
CA SER A 108 18.51 2.45 -21.97
C SER A 108 17.07 2.69 -22.42
N TYR A 109 16.46 1.67 -23.04
CA TYR A 109 15.08 1.75 -23.52
C TYR A 109 14.06 1.99 -22.39
N LEU A 110 14.45 1.81 -21.13
CA LEU A 110 13.54 1.99 -20.00
C LEU A 110 12.99 3.43 -19.98
N TYR A 111 13.90 4.40 -19.95
CA TYR A 111 13.53 5.82 -19.82
C TYR A 111 14.42 6.76 -20.62
N ASN A 112 15.35 6.21 -21.43
CA ASN A 112 16.39 6.95 -22.14
C ASN A 112 17.16 7.93 -21.24
N PHE A 113 17.36 7.54 -19.98
CA PHE A 113 17.92 8.41 -18.96
C PHE A 113 19.46 8.43 -19.02
N ASN A 114 20.02 9.63 -19.04
CA ASN A 114 21.42 9.94 -19.00
C ASN A 114 21.86 10.21 -17.55
N TRP A 115 22.56 9.24 -16.98
CA TRP A 115 23.19 9.38 -15.66
C TRP A 115 24.34 10.40 -15.68
N ASN A 116 24.96 10.64 -16.85
CA ASN A 116 26.13 11.49 -17.05
C ASN A 116 25.79 12.94 -17.43
N HIS A 117 24.64 13.47 -16.98
CA HIS A 117 24.14 14.80 -17.38
C HIS A 117 25.01 15.98 -16.89
N CYS A 118 25.93 15.74 -15.95
CA CYS A 118 26.90 16.73 -15.45
C CYS A 118 28.36 16.24 -15.55
N GLY A 119 28.67 15.40 -16.54
CA GLY A 119 29.93 14.70 -16.66
C GLY A 119 29.79 13.22 -16.32
N VAL A 120 30.87 12.45 -16.44
CA VAL A 120 30.85 11.00 -16.15
C VAL A 120 30.56 10.78 -14.66
N MET A 121 29.43 10.14 -14.36
CA MET A 121 29.08 9.75 -13.00
C MET A 121 30.02 8.64 -12.52
N SER A 122 30.49 8.73 -11.27
CA SER A 122 31.34 7.69 -10.69
C SER A 122 30.64 6.32 -10.69
N ALA A 123 31.41 5.25 -10.89
CA ALA A 123 30.86 3.90 -10.92
C ALA A 123 30.12 3.55 -9.61
N LYS A 124 30.66 3.93 -8.45
CA LYS A 124 30.04 3.69 -7.15
C LYS A 124 28.69 4.38 -7.00
N CYS A 125 28.58 5.65 -7.40
CA CYS A 125 27.30 6.34 -7.37
C CYS A 125 26.30 5.72 -8.34
N LYS A 126 26.74 5.38 -9.56
CA LYS A 126 25.90 4.77 -10.59
C LYS A 126 25.36 3.40 -10.17
N GLU A 127 26.14 2.59 -9.46
CA GLU A 127 25.68 1.31 -8.90
C GLU A 127 24.42 1.49 -8.06
N HIS A 128 24.32 2.56 -7.27
CA HIS A 128 23.10 2.81 -6.50
C HIS A 128 21.87 3.14 -7.36
N PHE A 129 22.04 3.86 -8.46
CA PHE A 129 20.94 4.13 -9.40
C PHE A 129 20.50 2.87 -10.16
N ILE A 130 21.44 1.99 -10.48
CA ILE A 130 21.14 0.68 -11.06
C ILE A 130 20.35 -0.17 -10.05
N GLN A 131 20.82 -0.24 -8.79
CA GLN A 131 20.12 -0.99 -7.74
C GLN A 131 18.73 -0.43 -7.45
N ASP A 132 18.57 0.90 -7.42
CA ASP A 132 17.28 1.58 -7.30
C ASP A 132 16.34 1.19 -8.45
N THR A 133 16.85 1.16 -9.68
CA THR A 133 16.10 0.68 -10.85
C THR A 133 15.70 -0.78 -10.70
N CYS A 134 16.61 -1.68 -10.28
CA CYS A 134 16.28 -3.07 -9.99
C CYS A 134 15.18 -3.19 -8.93
N PHE A 135 15.29 -2.42 -7.83
CA PHE A 135 14.30 -2.44 -6.77
C PHE A 135 12.93 -1.94 -7.26
N TYR A 136 12.89 -0.83 -7.98
CA TYR A 136 11.65 -0.24 -8.51
C TYR A 136 10.97 -1.15 -9.54
N GLU A 137 11.74 -1.70 -10.50
CA GLU A 137 11.20 -2.51 -11.58
C GLU A 137 10.88 -3.95 -11.14
N CYS A 138 11.67 -4.53 -10.22
CA CYS A 138 11.60 -5.95 -9.90
C CYS A 138 10.89 -6.28 -8.59
N SER A 139 10.80 -5.36 -7.62
CA SER A 139 10.31 -5.72 -6.27
C SER A 139 8.78 -5.96 -6.25
N PRO A 140 8.31 -7.16 -5.87
CA PRO A 140 6.89 -7.47 -5.78
C PRO A 140 6.26 -7.06 -4.44
N HIS A 141 7.06 -6.47 -3.54
CA HIS A 141 6.66 -6.14 -2.17
C HIS A 141 6.41 -4.64 -1.96
N LEU A 142 6.18 -3.91 -3.05
CA LEU A 142 5.95 -2.46 -3.03
C LEU A 142 4.47 -2.08 -2.85
N GLY A 143 3.55 -3.04 -2.90
CA GLY A 143 2.10 -2.84 -2.86
C GLY A 143 1.57 -1.87 -1.78
N PRO A 144 2.09 -1.84 -0.54
CA PRO A 144 1.62 -0.91 0.48
C PRO A 144 1.81 0.57 0.11
N TRP A 145 2.72 0.88 -0.82
CA TRP A 145 3.10 2.23 -1.24
C TRP A 145 2.73 2.56 -2.67
N ILE A 146 2.10 1.63 -3.40
CA ILE A 146 1.60 1.88 -4.75
C ILE A 146 0.41 2.85 -4.69
N GLN A 147 0.47 3.90 -5.50
CA GLN A 147 -0.60 4.88 -5.67
C GLN A 147 -0.87 5.13 -7.15
N LYS A 148 -2.14 5.31 -7.48
CA LYS A 148 -2.57 5.69 -8.82
C LYS A 148 -2.12 7.11 -9.15
N VAL A 149 -1.68 7.32 -10.37
CA VAL A 149 -1.28 8.62 -10.90
C VAL A 149 -1.84 8.80 -12.30
N ASP A 150 -2.15 10.05 -12.64
CA ASP A 150 -2.59 10.43 -13.98
C ASP A 150 -1.38 10.94 -14.78
N GLN A 151 -0.60 10.01 -15.33
CA GLN A 151 0.58 10.30 -16.14
C GLN A 151 0.53 9.49 -17.45
N SER A 152 1.03 10.08 -18.54
CA SER A 152 0.95 9.46 -19.88
C SER A 152 1.72 8.14 -20.01
N TRP A 153 2.71 7.91 -19.15
CA TRP A 153 3.68 6.80 -19.27
C TRP A 153 3.56 5.74 -18.17
N ARG A 154 2.75 6.00 -17.13
CA ARG A 154 2.45 5.03 -16.05
C ARG A 154 1.11 5.37 -15.40
N ARG A 155 0.40 4.35 -14.94
CA ARG A 155 -0.88 4.49 -14.21
C ARG A 155 -0.70 4.44 -12.70
N GLU A 156 0.39 3.82 -12.26
CA GLU A 156 0.72 3.69 -10.85
C GLU A 156 2.20 4.00 -10.60
N ARG A 157 2.51 4.43 -9.37
CA ARG A 157 3.88 4.60 -8.89
C ARG A 157 3.98 4.32 -7.41
N ILE A 158 5.19 4.18 -6.90
CA ILE A 158 5.45 4.20 -5.46
C ILE A 158 5.53 5.63 -4.91
N LEU A 159 5.05 5.81 -3.68
CA LEU A 159 5.22 7.01 -2.87
C LEU A 159 5.48 6.66 -1.41
N ASN A 160 6.42 7.38 -0.79
CA ASN A 160 6.78 7.28 0.63
C ASN A 160 7.22 5.88 1.07
N VAL A 161 7.93 5.14 0.21
CA VAL A 161 8.53 3.85 0.58
C VAL A 161 9.60 4.09 1.66
N PRO A 162 9.51 3.46 2.85
CA PRO A 162 10.41 3.71 3.96
C PRO A 162 11.77 3.08 3.70
N LEU A 163 12.74 3.86 3.23
CA LEU A 163 14.07 3.36 2.92
C LEU A 163 14.88 3.17 4.20
N CYS A 164 15.60 2.06 4.32
CA CYS A 164 16.49 1.84 5.46
C CYS A 164 17.60 2.90 5.52
N ASN A 165 17.95 3.28 6.75
CA ASN A 165 18.95 4.31 7.03
C ASN A 165 20.25 4.03 6.27
N GLU A 166 20.77 2.80 6.37
CA GLU A 166 22.05 2.42 5.78
C GLU A 166 22.05 2.51 4.25
N ASP A 167 20.96 2.14 3.59
CA ASP A 167 20.87 2.21 2.13
C ASP A 167 20.85 3.64 1.62
N CYS A 168 20.07 4.51 2.29
CA CYS A 168 20.00 5.91 1.91
C CYS A 168 21.34 6.64 2.16
N HIS A 169 21.98 6.40 3.31
CA HIS A 169 23.28 7.01 3.63
C HIS A 169 24.39 6.51 2.72
N LYS A 170 24.45 5.20 2.44
CA LYS A 170 25.49 4.65 1.57
C LYS A 170 25.39 5.21 0.16
N TRP A 171 24.17 5.31 -0.37
CA TRP A 171 23.93 5.93 -1.67
C TRP A 171 24.42 7.38 -1.72
N TRP A 172 24.04 8.18 -0.74
CA TRP A 172 24.46 9.59 -0.69
C TRP A 172 25.98 9.74 -0.55
N GLU A 173 26.59 8.92 0.32
CA GLU A 173 28.02 8.95 0.60
C GLU A 173 28.86 8.59 -0.63
N ASP A 174 28.43 7.61 -1.42
CA ASP A 174 29.12 7.22 -2.64
C ASP A 174 28.93 8.23 -3.79
N CYS A 175 27.85 9.01 -3.77
CA CYS A 175 27.57 10.07 -4.74
C CYS A 175 28.13 11.45 -4.34
N LYS A 176 28.58 11.66 -3.10
CA LYS A 176 28.88 13.00 -2.56
C LYS A 176 29.90 13.83 -3.35
N ASN A 177 30.75 13.18 -4.14
CA ASN A 177 31.76 13.84 -4.98
C ASN A 177 31.35 13.97 -6.46
N ASP A 178 30.22 13.39 -6.85
CA ASP A 178 29.65 13.55 -8.19
C ASP A 178 28.93 14.91 -8.30
N TYR A 179 28.34 15.15 -9.47
CA TYR A 179 27.72 16.42 -9.82
C TYR A 179 26.31 16.21 -10.37
N THR A 180 25.43 17.15 -10.10
CA THR A 180 24.12 17.23 -10.75
C THR A 180 23.68 18.69 -10.87
N CYS A 181 22.70 18.93 -11.73
CA CYS A 181 22.12 20.26 -11.96
C CYS A 181 20.70 20.40 -11.40
N LYS A 182 20.13 19.32 -10.85
CA LYS A 182 18.72 19.29 -10.40
C LYS A 182 18.56 18.48 -9.12
N THR A 183 17.62 18.92 -8.28
CA THR A 183 17.20 18.23 -7.05
C THR A 183 16.07 17.23 -7.27
N ASN A 184 15.23 17.43 -8.29
CA ASN A 184 14.16 16.50 -8.64
C ASN A 184 14.40 16.00 -10.06
N TRP A 185 14.62 14.70 -10.19
CA TRP A 185 14.99 14.02 -11.42
C TRP A 185 13.80 13.39 -12.15
N HIS A 186 12.58 13.44 -11.60
CA HIS A 186 11.39 13.00 -12.34
C HIS A 186 10.91 14.01 -13.39
N VAL A 187 11.15 15.31 -13.18
CA VAL A 187 10.51 16.37 -13.98
C VAL A 187 11.46 17.53 -14.29
N GLY A 188 11.15 18.26 -15.36
CA GLY A 188 11.83 19.52 -15.70
C GLY A 188 13.25 19.33 -16.26
N TRP A 189 13.49 18.24 -16.97
CA TRP A 189 14.67 18.07 -17.83
C TRP A 189 14.40 18.66 -19.22
N ASP A 190 15.46 19.05 -19.91
CA ASP A 190 15.41 19.29 -21.36
C ASP A 190 15.56 17.96 -22.10
N TRP A 191 14.56 17.58 -22.89
CA TRP A 191 14.52 16.35 -23.69
C TRP A 191 14.67 16.61 -25.20
N SER A 192 14.98 17.84 -25.62
CA SER A 192 15.05 18.23 -27.04
C SER A 192 16.01 17.38 -27.89
N SER A 193 17.06 16.82 -27.27
CA SER A 193 18.01 15.91 -27.92
C SER A 193 17.65 14.42 -27.80
N GLY A 194 16.44 14.08 -27.34
CA GLY A 194 15.99 12.70 -27.11
C GLY A 194 16.38 12.13 -25.74
N THR A 195 17.47 12.60 -25.14
CA THR A 195 17.95 12.22 -23.79
C THR A 195 17.83 13.40 -22.82
N ASN A 196 17.70 13.17 -21.51
CA ASN A 196 17.63 14.27 -20.54
C ASN A 196 18.94 15.06 -20.48
N LYS A 197 18.81 16.38 -20.51
CA LYS A 197 19.85 17.37 -20.30
C LYS A 197 19.44 18.40 -19.25
N CYS A 198 20.44 18.98 -18.61
CA CYS A 198 20.24 20.08 -17.68
C CYS A 198 19.44 21.21 -18.34
N PRO A 199 18.33 21.67 -17.74
CA PRO A 199 17.50 22.71 -18.32
C PRO A 199 18.24 24.04 -18.38
N THR A 200 17.84 24.91 -19.30
CA THR A 200 18.41 26.25 -19.46
C THR A 200 18.46 27.02 -18.13
N GLY A 201 19.62 27.62 -17.84
CA GLY A 201 19.86 28.39 -16.62
C GLY A 201 20.25 27.55 -15.40
N SER A 202 20.14 26.22 -15.44
CA SER A 202 20.71 25.36 -14.41
C SER A 202 22.22 25.20 -14.59
N LYS A 203 22.93 24.99 -13.47
CA LYS A 203 24.39 24.76 -13.46
C LYS A 203 24.67 23.44 -12.76
N CYS A 204 25.65 22.70 -13.27
CA CYS A 204 26.19 21.54 -12.56
C CYS A 204 26.88 22.01 -11.27
N ARG A 205 26.46 21.42 -10.16
CA ARG A 205 26.98 21.68 -8.81
C ARG A 205 27.36 20.37 -8.15
N LYS A 206 28.20 20.45 -7.13
CA LYS A 206 28.59 19.25 -6.38
C LYS A 206 27.36 18.60 -5.76
N TRP A 207 27.32 17.28 -5.69
CA TRP A 207 26.20 16.52 -5.16
C TRP A 207 25.73 17.04 -3.80
N THR A 208 26.69 17.33 -2.90
CA THR A 208 26.44 17.87 -1.56
C THR A 208 25.83 19.28 -1.56
N ASP A 209 26.02 20.07 -2.61
CA ASP A 209 25.42 21.41 -2.72
C ASP A 209 23.96 21.34 -3.16
N VAL A 210 23.58 20.25 -3.86
CA VAL A 210 22.21 20.00 -4.32
C VAL A 210 21.43 19.18 -3.29
N TYR A 211 22.08 18.20 -2.67
CA TYR A 211 21.56 17.35 -1.60
C TYR A 211 22.47 17.44 -0.37
N PRO A 212 22.21 18.38 0.55
CA PRO A 212 23.05 18.57 1.73
C PRO A 212 23.09 17.36 2.68
N THR A 213 22.09 16.49 2.62
CA THR A 213 21.97 15.29 3.47
C THR A 213 21.47 14.09 2.67
N ALA A 214 21.73 12.88 3.20
CA ALA A 214 21.16 11.64 2.66
C ALA A 214 19.63 11.70 2.59
N LYS A 215 18.98 12.22 3.65
CA LYS A 215 17.53 12.42 3.71
C LYS A 215 17.03 13.26 2.53
N SER A 216 17.59 14.46 2.33
CA SER A 216 17.17 15.34 1.21
C SER A 216 17.34 14.65 -0.14
N MET A 217 18.39 13.83 -0.32
CA MET A 217 18.57 13.09 -1.56
C MET A 217 17.48 12.05 -1.79
N CYS A 218 17.33 11.09 -0.87
CA CYS A 218 16.42 9.96 -1.05
C CYS A 218 14.96 10.41 -1.17
N GLU A 219 14.57 11.47 -0.46
CA GLU A 219 13.19 11.99 -0.51
C GLU A 219 12.91 12.81 -1.77
N GLU A 220 13.86 13.61 -2.25
CA GLU A 220 13.57 14.62 -3.29
C GLU A 220 13.90 14.14 -4.71
N ILE A 221 14.95 13.32 -4.87
CA ILE A 221 15.47 12.94 -6.20
C ILE A 221 14.39 12.33 -7.09
N TRP A 222 13.54 11.49 -6.51
CA TRP A 222 12.41 10.85 -7.18
C TRP A 222 11.05 11.34 -6.68
N SER A 223 10.92 12.63 -6.37
CA SER A 223 9.63 13.25 -5.98
C SER A 223 8.86 12.42 -4.94
N ASN A 224 9.48 12.15 -3.80
CA ASN A 224 8.89 11.39 -2.69
C ASN A 224 8.51 9.94 -3.03
N SER A 225 9.19 9.30 -3.99
CA SER A 225 9.12 7.83 -4.10
C SER A 225 9.53 7.15 -2.79
N TYR A 226 10.57 7.70 -2.13
CA TYR A 226 11.05 7.23 -0.83
C TYR A 226 10.81 8.25 0.27
N ILE A 227 10.71 7.73 1.50
CA ILE A 227 10.85 8.50 2.73
C ILE A 227 12.06 7.96 3.51
N TYR A 228 12.88 8.87 4.03
CA TYR A 228 14.02 8.48 4.86
C TYR A 228 13.54 7.94 6.21
N THR A 229 14.18 6.89 6.72
CA THR A 229 13.92 6.38 8.07
C THR A 229 15.20 6.30 8.91
N THR A 230 15.03 6.29 10.22
CA THR A 230 16.10 6.00 11.17
C THR A 230 16.23 4.50 11.47
N TYR A 231 15.36 3.67 10.87
CA TYR A 231 15.37 2.23 11.08
C TYR A 231 16.58 1.59 10.38
N SER A 232 17.21 0.66 11.08
CA SER A 232 18.25 -0.19 10.51
C SER A 232 17.65 -1.27 9.60
N LYS A 233 18.46 -1.81 8.69
CA LYS A 233 18.10 -2.99 7.89
C LYS A 233 17.55 -4.18 8.69
N THR A 234 18.06 -4.39 9.90
CA THR A 234 17.64 -5.50 10.77
C THR A 234 16.30 -5.28 11.48
N SER A 235 15.71 -4.09 11.38
CA SER A 235 14.47 -3.73 12.08
C SER A 235 13.22 -4.47 11.58
N GLY A 236 13.23 -4.90 10.31
CA GLY A 236 12.01 -5.36 9.63
C GLY A 236 10.97 -4.25 9.39
N ARG A 237 11.36 -2.98 9.48
CA ARG A 237 10.46 -1.80 9.37
C ARG A 237 10.83 -0.84 8.25
N CYS A 238 11.81 -1.16 7.43
CA CYS A 238 12.23 -0.35 6.30
C CYS A 238 12.62 -1.26 5.13
N MET A 239 12.38 -0.78 3.93
CA MET A 239 12.74 -1.45 2.69
C MET A 239 14.23 -1.34 2.42
N GLN A 240 14.79 -2.46 1.97
CA GLN A 240 16.19 -2.60 1.61
C GLN A 240 16.31 -2.67 0.09
N LEU A 241 17.14 -1.79 -0.48
CA LEU A 241 17.57 -1.87 -1.88
C LEU A 241 18.60 -2.99 -2.05
N TRP A 242 19.52 -3.10 -1.08
CA TRP A 242 20.63 -4.05 -1.10
C TRP A 242 20.42 -5.16 -0.07
N PHE A 243 20.33 -6.41 -0.54
CA PHE A 243 20.23 -7.60 0.29
C PHE A 243 20.84 -8.82 -0.41
N SER A 244 21.06 -9.89 0.36
CA SER A 244 21.55 -11.18 -0.14
C SER A 244 20.74 -12.31 0.50
N GLY A 245 20.49 -13.39 -0.24
CA GLY A 245 19.69 -14.51 0.23
C GLY A 245 18.19 -14.20 0.15
N THR A 246 17.41 -14.67 1.13
CA THR A 246 15.96 -14.46 1.17
C THR A 246 15.60 -12.97 1.23
N ASN A 247 14.70 -12.53 0.36
CA ASN A 247 14.26 -11.14 0.27
C ASN A 247 13.66 -10.66 1.62
N PRO A 248 14.30 -9.69 2.32
CA PRO A 248 13.82 -9.22 3.62
C PRO A 248 12.55 -8.36 3.51
N ASN A 249 12.28 -7.82 2.32
CA ASN A 249 11.21 -6.85 2.09
C ASN A 249 9.81 -7.47 2.19
N THR A 250 9.67 -8.79 2.08
CA THR A 250 8.40 -9.50 2.32
C THR A 250 7.87 -9.20 3.72
N LYS A 251 8.72 -9.34 4.74
CA LYS A 251 8.34 -9.08 6.15
C LYS A 251 8.03 -7.61 6.40
N VAL A 252 8.71 -6.72 5.69
CA VAL A 252 8.47 -5.27 5.79
C VAL A 252 7.09 -4.95 5.21
N ALA A 253 6.77 -5.45 4.02
CA ALA A 253 5.45 -5.27 3.42
C ALA A 253 4.34 -5.84 4.31
N GLU A 254 4.50 -7.06 4.84
CA GLU A 254 3.57 -7.68 5.81
C GLU A 254 3.33 -6.77 7.02
N TYR A 255 4.39 -6.22 7.62
CA TYR A 255 4.28 -5.32 8.77
C TYR A 255 3.42 -4.09 8.46
N TYR A 256 3.63 -3.44 7.32
CA TYR A 256 2.89 -2.23 6.96
C TYR A 256 1.44 -2.52 6.57
N ILE A 257 1.17 -3.65 5.90
CA ILE A 257 -0.20 -4.09 5.59
C ILE A 257 -0.96 -4.37 6.89
N ASN A 258 -0.39 -5.18 7.79
CA ASN A 258 -1.02 -5.56 9.04
C ASN A 258 -1.31 -4.35 9.95
N ASN A 259 -0.38 -3.39 10.01
CA ASN A 259 -0.61 -2.16 10.79
C ASN A 259 -1.70 -1.29 10.18
N ALA A 260 -1.73 -1.13 8.84
CA ALA A 260 -2.78 -0.39 8.17
C ALA A 260 -4.17 -1.01 8.45
N GLN A 261 -4.28 -2.34 8.40
CA GLN A 261 -5.52 -3.05 8.75
C GLN A 261 -5.93 -2.84 10.21
N ARG A 262 -4.99 -2.94 11.16
CA ARG A 262 -5.28 -2.69 12.59
C ARG A 262 -5.82 -1.27 12.81
N HIS A 263 -5.23 -0.28 12.16
CA HIS A 263 -5.71 1.10 12.22
C HIS A 263 -7.12 1.24 11.61
N GLN A 264 -7.39 0.61 10.46
CA GLN A 264 -8.74 0.62 9.86
C GLN A 264 -9.79 -0.03 10.77
N SER A 265 -9.47 -1.20 11.33
CA SER A 265 -10.34 -1.90 12.28
C SER A 265 -10.65 -1.06 13.51
N PHE A 266 -9.63 -0.42 14.10
CA PHE A 266 -9.81 0.48 15.25
C PHE A 266 -10.74 1.66 14.93
N VAL A 267 -10.53 2.34 13.80
CA VAL A 267 -11.38 3.46 13.35
C VAL A 267 -12.82 3.00 13.15
N MET A 268 -13.02 1.84 12.53
CA MET A 268 -14.35 1.29 12.30
C MET A 268 -15.06 0.92 13.62
N THR A 269 -14.36 0.31 14.58
CA THR A 269 -14.90 0.03 15.92
C THR A 269 -15.25 1.31 16.69
N ALA A 270 -14.41 2.35 16.60
CA ALA A 270 -14.66 3.64 17.24
C ALA A 270 -15.91 4.34 16.65
N LEU A 271 -16.05 4.35 15.32
CA LEU A 271 -17.23 4.89 14.63
C LEU A 271 -18.52 4.14 15.01
N LEU A 272 -18.48 2.80 15.02
CA LEU A 272 -19.63 1.99 15.44
C LEU A 272 -20.02 2.27 16.89
N SER A 273 -19.05 2.43 17.79
CA SER A 273 -19.30 2.77 19.19
C SER A 273 -19.94 4.16 19.36
N LEU A 274 -19.47 5.16 18.60
CA LEU A 274 -20.05 6.51 18.57
C LEU A 274 -21.49 6.51 18.03
N THR A 275 -21.75 5.78 16.94
CA THR A 275 -23.11 5.66 16.41
C THR A 275 -24.05 4.97 17.39
N PHE A 276 -23.62 3.90 18.05
CA PHE A 276 -24.41 3.22 19.07
C PHE A 276 -24.72 4.13 20.27
N ALA A 277 -23.76 4.91 20.74
CA ALA A 277 -23.96 5.90 21.81
C ALA A 277 -24.96 6.98 21.38
N PHE A 278 -24.85 7.50 20.16
CA PHE A 278 -25.77 8.51 19.63
C PHE A 278 -27.21 7.98 19.53
N PHE A 279 -27.41 6.78 18.98
CA PHE A 279 -28.74 6.14 18.94
C PHE A 279 -29.30 5.83 20.33
N SER A 280 -28.44 5.45 21.29
CA SER A 280 -28.87 5.20 22.67
C SER A 280 -29.37 6.48 23.36
N VAL A 281 -28.74 7.63 23.07
CA VAL A 281 -29.18 8.94 23.59
C VAL A 281 -30.47 9.41 22.92
N MET A 282 -30.66 9.17 21.62
CA MET A 282 -31.90 9.54 20.92
C MET A 282 -33.11 8.67 21.26
N MET A 283 -32.88 7.48 21.83
CA MET A 283 -33.93 6.54 22.22
C MET A 283 -34.38 6.69 23.68
N HIS A 284 -33.79 7.63 24.43
CA HIS A 284 -34.22 8.07 25.75
C HIS A 284 -34.78 9.50 25.67
#